data_AF-A0A1G7WE73-F1
#
_entry.id   AF-A0A1G7WE73-F1
#
_cell.length_a   1.000
_cell.length_b   1.000
_cell.length_c   1.000
_cell.angle_alpha   90.00
_cell.angle_beta   90.00
_cell.angle_gamma   90.00
#
_symmetry.space_group_name_H-M   'P 1'
#
loop_
_entity.id
_entity.type
_entity.pdbx_description
1 polymer ?
#
loop_
_entity_poly.entity_id
_entity_poly.type
_entity_poly.pdbx_seq_one_letter_code
_entity_poly.pdbx_strand_id
1 'polypeptide(L)'
;MQRFNAKYFALAAQSFPMLKPGPSMLKEGRPGESKTMIFAPGTLPDWEFLPQVRIVHQLREGNANVNFYTWGDHFHALAATVAADLARTPYRPVPTNNKRTNRRSGLMIVVGTPPETGFDAQRENILAGLKATDELRAWIWSHQSVVERWAAIVAAHR
;
A
#
# COMPACT_ATOMS: atom_id res chain seq x y z
N MET A 1 -9.89 -3.25 -27.31
CA MET A 1 -10.27 -2.51 -26.10
C MET A 1 -9.15 -2.64 -25.06
N GLN A 2 -8.48 -1.56 -24.69
CA GLN A 2 -7.37 -1.61 -23.72
C GLN A 2 -7.93 -1.94 -22.33
N ARG A 3 -7.44 -3.02 -21.69
CA ARG A 3 -7.94 -3.49 -20.37
C ARG A 3 -7.61 -2.47 -19.28
N PHE A 4 -8.49 -2.31 -18.28
CA PHE A 4 -8.39 -1.31 -17.20
C PHE A 4 -6.98 -1.19 -16.59
N ASN A 5 -6.35 -2.32 -16.24
CA ASN A 5 -5.00 -2.33 -15.64
C ASN A 5 -3.95 -1.71 -16.56
N ALA A 6 -4.03 -1.97 -17.87
CA ALA A 6 -3.11 -1.40 -18.84
C ALA A 6 -3.29 0.12 -18.92
N LYS A 7 -4.53 0.62 -18.94
CA LYS A 7 -4.81 2.06 -18.90
C LYS A 7 -4.31 2.70 -17.59
N TYR A 8 -4.54 2.03 -16.45
CA TYR A 8 -4.10 2.48 -15.13
C TYR A 8 -2.58 2.60 -15.05
N PHE A 9 -1.84 1.57 -15.44
CA PHE A 9 -0.39 1.61 -15.38
C PHE A 9 0.24 2.47 -16.48
N ALA A 10 -0.43 2.66 -17.62
CA ALA A 10 -0.02 3.67 -18.60
C ALA A 10 -0.15 5.08 -18.03
N LEU A 11 -1.24 5.37 -17.31
CA LEU A 11 -1.42 6.64 -16.61
C LEU A 11 -0.41 6.82 -15.47
N ALA A 12 -0.19 5.78 -14.66
CA ALA A 12 0.82 5.79 -13.60
C ALA A 12 2.22 6.04 -14.16
N ALA A 13 2.59 5.41 -15.28
CA ALA A 13 3.90 5.62 -15.89
C ALA A 13 4.13 7.07 -16.37
N GLN A 14 3.07 7.78 -16.76
CA GLN A 14 3.16 9.17 -17.20
C GLN A 14 3.37 10.16 -16.05
N SER A 15 2.73 9.92 -14.90
CA SER A 15 2.66 10.91 -13.81
C SER A 15 3.41 10.48 -12.54
N PHE A 16 3.58 9.18 -12.31
CA PHE A 16 4.15 8.57 -11.10
C PHE A 16 5.04 7.38 -11.48
N PRO A 17 6.16 7.59 -12.20
CA PRO A 17 6.97 6.52 -12.82
C PRO A 17 7.59 5.53 -11.82
N MET A 18 7.64 5.88 -10.54
CA MET A 18 8.12 5.00 -9.47
C MET A 18 7.12 3.91 -9.10
N LEU A 19 5.84 4.09 -9.43
CA LEU A 19 4.76 3.14 -9.17
C LEU A 19 4.68 2.06 -10.27
N LYS A 20 5.59 1.10 -10.22
CA LYS A 20 5.71 0.03 -11.22
C LYS A 20 4.65 -1.07 -11.02
N PRO A 21 4.11 -1.68 -12.10
CA PRO A 21 3.16 -2.78 -11.97
C PRO A 21 3.78 -4.02 -11.34
N GLY A 22 3.08 -4.65 -10.40
CA GLY A 22 3.46 -5.95 -9.88
C GLY A 22 3.28 -7.07 -10.91
N PRO A 23 3.96 -8.24 -10.75
CA PRO A 23 3.90 -9.33 -11.74
C PRO A 23 2.48 -9.84 -12.04
N SER A 24 1.57 -9.81 -11.07
CA SER A 24 0.18 -10.20 -11.26
C SER A 24 -0.62 -9.21 -12.11
N MET A 25 -0.18 -7.95 -12.20
CA MET A 25 -0.82 -6.91 -13.01
C MET A 25 -0.44 -6.99 -14.49
N LEU A 26 0.68 -7.66 -14.81
CA LEU A 26 1.16 -7.91 -16.17
C LEU A 26 0.47 -9.09 -16.84
N LYS A 27 -0.16 -9.97 -16.05
CA LYS A 27 -0.92 -11.10 -16.57
C LYS A 27 -2.24 -10.62 -17.17
N GLU A 28 -2.71 -11.37 -18.17
CA GLU A 28 -4.04 -11.19 -18.75
C GLU A 28 -5.13 -11.42 -17.69
N GLY A 29 -5.53 -10.35 -16.99
CA GLY A 29 -6.65 -10.38 -16.05
C GLY A 29 -7.99 -10.50 -16.76
N ARG A 30 -9.00 -11.03 -16.05
CA ARG A 30 -10.39 -11.08 -16.52
C ARG A 30 -10.95 -9.64 -16.65
N PRO A 31 -11.69 -9.34 -17.72
CA PRO A 31 -12.34 -8.03 -17.88
C PRO A 31 -13.25 -7.72 -16.69
N GLY A 32 -13.03 -6.58 -16.00
CA GLY A 32 -13.92 -6.06 -14.95
C GLY A 32 -13.50 -6.31 -13.48
N GLU A 33 -12.39 -7.01 -13.21
CA GLU A 33 -12.12 -7.53 -11.85
C GLU A 33 -11.00 -6.86 -11.03
N SER A 34 -10.03 -6.13 -11.61
CA SER A 34 -8.93 -5.58 -10.81
C SER A 34 -9.34 -4.32 -10.04
N LYS A 35 -9.91 -4.55 -8.86
CA LYS A 35 -10.27 -3.55 -7.85
C LYS A 35 -9.06 -3.14 -6.99
N THR A 36 -7.98 -3.91 -7.06
CA THR A 36 -6.77 -3.68 -6.29
C THR A 36 -5.58 -3.67 -7.22
N MET A 37 -4.94 -2.52 -7.33
CA MET A 37 -3.70 -2.34 -8.07
C MET A 37 -2.54 -2.68 -7.17
N ILE A 38 -1.78 -3.72 -7.55
CA ILE A 38 -0.63 -4.18 -6.78
C ILE A 38 0.63 -3.70 -7.49
N PHE A 39 1.49 -3.00 -6.77
CA PHE A 39 2.75 -2.51 -7.33
C PHE A 39 3.90 -3.50 -7.12
N ALA A 40 4.96 -3.35 -7.90
CA ALA A 40 6.14 -4.20 -7.84
C ALA A 40 6.86 -4.05 -6.48
N PRO A 41 7.52 -5.11 -5.96
CA PRO A 41 8.29 -5.02 -4.71
C PRO A 41 9.29 -3.86 -4.69
N GLY A 42 10.01 -3.62 -5.79
CA GLY A 42 10.98 -2.51 -5.92
C GLY A 42 10.37 -1.10 -5.94
N THR A 43 9.06 -0.96 -5.71
CA THR A 43 8.41 0.33 -5.44
C THR A 43 8.70 0.79 -4.00
N LEU A 44 8.91 -0.15 -3.08
CA LEU A 44 9.26 0.08 -1.67
C LEU A 44 10.75 -0.23 -1.44
N PRO A 45 11.34 0.26 -0.35
CA PRO A 45 12.71 -0.11 0.03
C PRO A 45 12.79 -1.59 0.44
N ASP A 46 13.99 -2.15 0.30
CA ASP A 46 14.38 -3.52 0.64
C ASP A 46 15.36 -3.55 1.82
N TRP A 47 15.17 -2.66 2.81
CA TRP A 47 16.00 -2.61 4.01
C TRP A 47 15.98 -3.94 4.77
N GLU A 48 17.13 -4.34 5.29
CA GLU A 48 17.35 -5.66 5.90
C GLU A 48 16.39 -5.99 7.05
N PHE A 49 15.97 -4.99 7.83
CA PHE A 49 15.05 -5.17 8.95
C PHE A 49 13.58 -5.29 8.55
N LEU A 50 13.22 -5.03 7.28
CA LEU A 50 11.84 -5.07 6.83
C LEU A 50 11.35 -6.50 6.69
N PRO A 51 10.09 -6.79 7.06
CA PRO A 51 9.45 -8.01 6.62
C PRO A 51 9.17 -7.93 5.12
N GLN A 52 8.48 -8.94 4.58
CA GLN A 52 7.82 -8.73 3.29
C GLN A 52 6.90 -7.50 3.38
N VAL A 53 7.01 -6.61 2.40
CA VAL A 53 6.16 -5.42 2.28
C VAL A 53 5.42 -5.41 0.95
N ARG A 54 4.23 -4.81 0.93
CA ARG A 54 3.46 -4.62 -0.30
C ARG A 54 2.71 -3.31 -0.26
N ILE A 55 2.83 -2.54 -1.34
CA ILE A 55 1.99 -1.35 -1.58
C ILE A 55 0.90 -1.67 -2.59
N VAL A 56 -0.32 -1.16 -2.33
CA VAL A 56 -1.48 -1.31 -3.20
C VAL A 56 -2.33 -0.05 -3.25
N HIS A 57 -3.11 0.10 -4.32
CA HIS A 57 -4.23 1.04 -4.41
C HIS A 57 -5.53 0.24 -4.59
N GLN A 58 -6.40 0.28 -3.59
CA GLN A 58 -7.70 -0.38 -3.56
C GLN A 58 -8.79 0.58 -4.01
N LEU A 59 -9.15 0.46 -5.28
CA LEU A 59 -10.02 1.38 -6.00
C LEU A 59 -11.43 1.42 -5.42
N ARG A 60 -12.04 0.27 -5.09
CA ARG A 60 -13.42 0.25 -4.54
C ARG A 60 -13.46 0.61 -3.06
N GLU A 61 -12.45 0.17 -2.33
CA GLU A 61 -12.31 0.42 -0.91
C GLU A 61 -11.82 1.84 -0.62
N GLY A 62 -11.54 2.65 -1.65
CA GLY A 62 -11.18 4.06 -1.53
C GLY A 62 -9.95 4.26 -0.65
N ASN A 63 -8.91 3.45 -0.85
CA ASN A 63 -7.67 3.62 -0.11
C ASN A 63 -6.43 3.16 -0.87
N ALA A 64 -5.28 3.75 -0.52
CA ALA A 64 -3.97 3.19 -0.81
C ALA A 64 -3.32 2.75 0.51
N ASN A 65 -2.53 1.68 0.46
CA ASN A 65 -1.92 1.16 1.66
C ASN A 65 -0.58 0.44 1.42
N VAL A 66 0.25 0.45 2.46
CA VAL A 66 1.47 -0.36 2.58
C VAL A 66 1.23 -1.36 3.70
N ASN A 67 1.38 -2.65 3.42
CA ASN A 67 1.27 -3.72 4.40
C ASN A 67 2.66 -4.28 4.73
N PHE A 68 3.02 -4.25 6.01
CA PHE A 68 4.17 -4.91 6.62
C PHE A 68 3.71 -6.27 7.14
N TYR A 69 3.97 -7.33 6.36
CA TYR A 69 3.54 -8.67 6.74
C TYR A 69 4.23 -9.12 8.03
N THR A 70 3.62 -10.08 8.73
CA THR A 70 4.07 -10.65 10.02
C THR A 70 4.07 -9.70 11.22
N TRP A 71 3.97 -8.39 11.02
CA TRP A 71 3.89 -7.42 12.12
C TRP A 71 2.51 -7.35 12.80
N GLY A 72 1.52 -8.10 12.28
CA GLY A 72 0.13 -8.06 12.76
C GLY A 72 -0.05 -8.54 14.19
N ASP A 73 0.67 -9.58 14.61
CA ASP A 73 0.59 -10.12 15.98
C ASP A 73 1.14 -9.12 17.01
N HIS A 74 2.01 -8.19 16.57
CA HIS A 74 2.59 -7.13 17.39
C HIS A 74 1.82 -5.80 17.30
N PHE A 75 0.64 -5.77 16.66
CA PHE A 75 -0.08 -4.52 16.42
C PHE A 75 -0.37 -3.73 17.71
N HIS A 76 -0.67 -4.38 18.83
CA HIS A 76 -0.90 -3.68 20.09
C HIS A 76 0.35 -2.96 20.61
N ALA A 77 1.54 -3.57 20.47
CA ALA A 77 2.80 -2.95 20.85
C ALA A 77 3.20 -1.81 19.89
N LEU A 78 2.79 -1.90 18.62
CA LEU A 78 3.13 -0.93 17.59
C LEU A 78 2.17 0.26 17.53
N ALA A 79 0.88 0.06 17.77
CA ALA A 79 -0.18 0.99 17.37
C ALA A 79 0.03 2.41 17.90
N ALA A 80 0.39 2.57 19.18
CA ALA A 80 0.59 3.88 19.78
C ALA A 80 1.81 4.61 19.19
N THR A 81 2.95 3.92 19.08
CA THR A 81 4.18 4.49 18.50
C THR A 81 3.98 4.87 17.04
N VAL A 82 3.42 3.96 16.23
CA VAL A 82 3.17 4.21 14.81
C VAL A 82 2.16 5.34 14.63
N ALA A 83 1.08 5.39 15.42
CA ALA A 83 0.12 6.49 15.34
C ALA A 83 0.75 7.85 15.71
N ALA A 84 1.65 7.88 16.69
CA ALA A 84 2.37 9.09 17.07
C ALA A 84 3.31 9.58 15.95
N ASP A 85 4.08 8.66 15.35
CA ASP A 85 4.96 8.98 14.21
C ASP A 85 4.16 9.47 12.98
N LEU A 86 2.91 9.04 12.84
CA LEU A 86 2.02 9.43 11.73
C LEU A 86 1.11 10.62 12.02
N ALA A 87 1.12 11.19 13.23
CA ALA A 87 0.11 12.14 13.70
C ALA A 87 -0.05 13.43 12.85
N ARG A 88 0.97 13.79 12.06
CA ARG A 88 0.97 14.96 11.16
C ARG A 88 0.79 14.59 9.68
N THR A 89 0.36 13.36 9.41
CA THR A 89 0.14 12.81 8.08
C THR A 89 -1.32 12.40 7.93
N PRO A 90 -1.83 12.21 6.70
CA PRO A 90 -3.14 11.60 6.49
C PRO A 90 -3.14 10.08 6.70
N TYR A 91 -2.02 9.50 7.14
CA TYR A 91 -1.82 8.06 7.26
C TYR A 91 -2.28 7.56 8.63
N ARG A 92 -2.80 6.33 8.67
CA ARG A 92 -3.14 5.67 9.93
C ARG A 92 -2.70 4.21 9.94
N PRO A 93 -2.28 3.67 11.10
CA PRO A 93 -2.05 2.25 11.26
C PRO A 93 -3.38 1.50 11.42
N VAL A 94 -3.52 0.38 10.73
CA VAL A 94 -4.62 -0.58 10.91
C VAL A 94 -4.05 -2.01 10.94
N PRO A 95 -4.68 -2.94 11.69
CA PRO A 95 -4.29 -4.33 11.63
C PRO A 95 -4.85 -4.97 10.36
N THR A 96 -4.03 -5.76 9.67
CA THR A 96 -4.51 -6.60 8.56
C THR A 96 -4.92 -7.96 9.11
N ASN A 97 -6.09 -8.48 8.74
CA ASN A 97 -6.55 -9.80 9.19
C ASN A 97 -6.48 -10.83 8.05
N ASN A 98 -5.96 -12.02 8.35
CA ASN A 98 -6.09 -13.17 7.47
C ASN A 98 -7.48 -13.80 7.67
N LYS A 99 -8.38 -13.65 6.70
CA LYS A 99 -9.75 -14.18 6.77
C LYS A 99 -9.83 -15.70 6.99
N ARG A 100 -8.80 -16.46 6.55
CA ARG A 100 -8.79 -17.93 6.68
C ARG A 100 -8.46 -18.40 8.09
N THR A 101 -7.58 -17.68 8.78
CA THR A 101 -7.11 -18.06 10.12
C THR A 101 -7.65 -17.18 11.24
N ASN A 102 -8.37 -16.11 10.89
CA ASN A 102 -8.83 -15.04 11.78
C ASN A 102 -7.72 -14.43 12.65
N ARG A 103 -6.45 -14.54 12.22
CA ARG A 103 -5.29 -13.95 12.89
C ARG A 103 -4.85 -12.67 12.18
N ARG A 104 -4.17 -11.80 12.92
CA ARG A 104 -3.57 -10.60 12.35
C ARG A 104 -2.38 -11.01 11.49
N SER A 105 -2.33 -10.53 10.25
CA SER A 105 -1.35 -10.93 9.24
C SER A 105 -0.30 -9.87 8.94
N GLY A 106 -0.54 -8.62 9.35
CA GLY A 106 0.40 -7.51 9.15
C GLY A 106 -0.06 -6.23 9.83
N LEU A 107 0.86 -5.27 9.87
CA LEU A 107 0.57 -3.85 10.12
C LEU A 107 0.35 -3.18 8.76
N MET A 108 -0.76 -2.50 8.58
CA MET A 108 -1.05 -1.74 7.37
C MET A 108 -1.07 -0.25 7.66
N ILE A 109 -0.35 0.53 6.86
CA ILE A 109 -0.42 2.00 6.85
C ILE A 109 -1.32 2.41 5.71
N VAL A 110 -2.42 3.11 6.01
CA VAL A 110 -3.50 3.41 5.08
C VAL A 110 -3.68 4.91 4.89
N VAL A 111 -3.88 5.32 3.64
CA VAL A 111 -4.38 6.65 3.26
C VAL A 111 -5.70 6.50 2.51
N GLY A 112 -6.66 7.39 2.76
CA GLY A 112 -7.92 7.42 2.00
C GLY A 112 -7.70 7.94 0.58
N THR A 113 -8.41 7.37 -0.38
CA THR A 113 -8.47 7.83 -1.78
C THR A 113 -9.93 7.87 -2.24
N PRO A 114 -10.27 8.67 -3.26
CA PRO A 114 -11.63 8.63 -3.81
C PRO A 114 -11.94 7.23 -4.38
N PRO A 115 -13.18 6.71 -4.18
CA PRO A 115 -13.56 5.36 -4.62
C PRO A 115 -13.98 5.31 -6.10
N GLU A 116 -13.54 4.26 -6.79
CA GLU A 116 -13.63 4.14 -8.25
C GLU A 116 -14.40 2.90 -8.73
N THR A 117 -15.23 3.12 -9.74
CA THR A 117 -16.07 2.11 -10.41
C THR A 117 -15.76 1.96 -11.91
N GLY A 118 -15.09 2.93 -12.54
CA GLY A 118 -14.72 2.88 -13.96
C GLY A 118 -13.58 3.83 -14.33
N PHE A 119 -12.83 3.50 -15.40
CA PHE A 119 -11.58 4.22 -15.72
C PHE A 119 -11.82 5.62 -16.30
N ASP A 120 -12.52 5.70 -17.43
CA ASP A 120 -12.59 6.93 -18.21
C ASP A 120 -13.45 8.00 -17.51
N ALA A 121 -14.54 7.59 -16.84
CA ALA A 121 -15.43 8.49 -16.12
C ALA A 121 -14.83 9.09 -14.85
N GLN A 122 -13.74 8.51 -14.32
CA GLN A 122 -13.18 8.91 -13.04
C GLN A 122 -11.64 8.97 -13.04
N ARG A 123 -11.07 9.33 -14.20
CA ARG A 123 -9.62 9.45 -14.38
C ARG A 123 -8.96 10.38 -13.34
N GLU A 124 -9.62 11.47 -12.97
CA GLU A 124 -9.10 12.42 -11.98
C GLU A 124 -8.96 11.80 -10.59
N ASN A 125 -9.94 11.00 -10.19
CA ASN A 125 -9.87 10.29 -8.93
C ASN A 125 -8.78 9.20 -8.95
N ILE A 126 -8.61 8.51 -10.07
CA ILE A 126 -7.50 7.56 -10.26
C ILE A 126 -6.16 8.29 -10.09
N LEU A 127 -6.00 9.49 -10.65
CA LEU A 127 -4.82 10.33 -10.47
C LEU A 127 -4.64 10.73 -9.00
N ALA A 128 -5.70 11.12 -8.31
CA ALA A 128 -5.65 11.46 -6.89
C ALA A 128 -5.19 10.27 -6.04
N GLY A 129 -5.72 9.06 -6.32
CA GLY A 129 -5.31 7.85 -5.62
C GLY A 129 -3.89 7.40 -5.96
N LEU A 130 -3.44 7.56 -7.22
CA LEU A 130 -2.04 7.36 -7.61
C LEU A 130 -1.10 8.32 -6.88
N LYS A 131 -1.47 9.60 -6.79
CA LYS A 131 -0.71 10.61 -6.04
C LYS A 131 -0.56 10.22 -4.58
N ALA A 132 -1.66 9.88 -3.91
CA ALA A 132 -1.63 9.45 -2.52
C ALA A 132 -0.80 8.18 -2.32
N THR A 133 -0.83 7.25 -3.29
CA THR A 133 0.01 6.05 -3.28
C THR A 133 1.50 6.39 -3.39
N ASP A 134 1.89 7.29 -4.30
CA ASP A 134 3.29 7.70 -4.47
C ASP A 134 3.79 8.53 -3.27
N GLU A 135 2.94 9.38 -2.70
CA GLU A 135 3.26 10.11 -1.46
C GLU A 135 3.47 9.16 -0.28
N LEU A 136 2.63 8.12 -0.14
CA LEU A 136 2.81 7.09 0.87
C LEU A 136 4.12 6.30 0.63
N ARG A 137 4.41 5.93 -0.63
CA ARG A 137 5.67 5.29 -1.01
C ARG A 137 6.86 6.18 -0.62
N ALA A 138 6.85 7.45 -1.02
CA ALA A 138 7.91 8.40 -0.76
C ALA A 138 8.11 8.66 0.74
N TRP A 139 7.01 8.67 1.51
CA TRP A 139 7.08 8.76 2.97
C TRP A 139 7.84 7.57 3.54
N ILE A 140 7.51 6.33 3.14
CA ILE A 140 8.26 5.15 3.59
C ILE A 140 9.75 5.32 3.29
N TRP A 141 10.13 5.63 2.04
CA TRP A 141 11.54 5.81 1.64
C TRP A 141 12.29 6.86 2.46
N SER A 142 11.64 7.97 2.81
CA SER A 142 12.28 9.09 3.51
C SER A 142 12.35 8.92 5.03
N HIS A 143 11.67 7.91 5.58
CA HIS A 143 11.53 7.72 7.03
C HIS A 143 12.14 6.39 7.51
N GLN A 144 13.31 6.00 6.98
CA GLN A 144 13.99 4.75 7.34
C GLN A 144 14.15 4.57 8.85
N SER A 145 14.70 5.57 9.53
CA SER A 145 14.93 5.50 10.98
C SER A 145 13.64 5.37 11.79
N VAL A 146 12.51 5.84 11.27
CA VAL A 146 11.19 5.65 11.90
C VAL A 146 10.75 4.21 11.78
N VAL A 147 10.79 3.66 10.56
CA VAL A 147 10.36 2.28 10.29
C VAL A 147 11.30 1.27 10.96
N GLU A 148 12.58 1.59 11.09
CA GLU A 148 13.56 0.78 11.84
C GLU A 148 13.21 0.72 13.33
N ARG A 149 12.78 1.83 13.95
CA ARG A 149 12.27 1.81 15.33
C ARG A 149 11.05 0.92 15.47
N TRP A 150 10.15 0.91 14.49
CA TRP A 150 9.01 0.00 14.49
C TRP A 150 9.46 -1.46 14.43
N ALA A 151 10.44 -1.77 13.57
CA ALA A 151 11.03 -3.10 13.48
C ALA A 151 11.69 -3.54 14.79
N ALA A 152 12.37 -2.62 15.49
CA ALA A 152 12.97 -2.90 16.80
C ALA A 152 11.92 -3.27 17.87
N ILE A 153 10.74 -2.62 17.86
CA ILE A 153 9.62 -3.00 18.74
C ILE A 153 9.15 -4.42 18.45
N VAL A 154 9.03 -4.79 17.17
CA VAL A 154 8.67 -6.16 16.76
C VAL A 154 9.71 -7.16 17.24
N ALA A 155 10.99 -6.87 17.03
CA ALA A 155 12.09 -7.75 17.41
C ALA A 155 12.14 -8.00 18.93
N ALA A 156 11.82 -6.99 19.75
CA ALA A 156 11.76 -7.12 21.21
C ALA A 156 10.60 -8.00 21.74
N HIS A 157 9.63 -8.35 20.88
CA HIS A 157 8.46 -9.16 21.23
C HIS A 157 8.43 -10.52 20.53
N ARG A 158 9.53 -10.94 19.87
CA ARG A 158 9.70 -12.28 19.30
C ARG A 158 10.26 -13.23 20.34
#